data_AF-A0A9E2RD06-F1
#
_entry.id   AF-A0A9E2RD06-F1
#
_cell.length_a   1.000
_cell.length_b   1.000
_cell.length_c   1.000
_cell.angle_alpha   90.00
_cell.angle_beta   90.00
_cell.angle_gamma   90.00
#
_symmetry.space_group_name_H-M   'P 1'
#
loop_
_entity.id
_entity.type
_entity.pdbx_description
1 polymer ?
#
loop_
_entity_poly.entity_id
_entity_poly.type
_entity_poly.pdbx_seq_one_letter_code
_entity_poly.pdbx_strand_id
1 'polypeptide(L)'
;MKPRLILATFNRWVVTILLVALTAAWIASGWFTFGCVIYWCISANKEKLPLSFSAGNFYISLEQTTGKWPSNFGVLWEGQRDSGFDLLPLTWNYSNQYFTKNITFPAWIPPLLLVIPTILMWRSYFINRPHKPGTCSKCGYDITGLVSKEACPECGTAFEVAKPQVRAL
;
A
#
# COMPACT_ATOMS: atom_id res chain seq x y z
N MET A 1 4.94 -24.35 15.09
CA MET A 1 4.35 -23.17 14.41
C MET A 1 4.38 -23.44 12.90
N LYS A 2 3.26 -23.31 12.17
CA LYS A 2 3.24 -23.62 10.72
C LYS A 2 3.88 -22.47 9.92
N PRO A 3 4.91 -22.69 9.09
CA PRO A 3 5.64 -21.63 8.38
C PRO A 3 4.76 -20.79 7.44
N ARG A 4 3.63 -21.34 6.96
CA ARG A 4 2.64 -20.62 6.15
C ARG A 4 1.99 -19.43 6.86
N LEU A 5 1.89 -19.43 8.20
CA LEU A 5 1.27 -18.32 8.93
C LEU A 5 2.18 -17.08 8.99
N ILE A 6 3.50 -17.28 9.05
CA ILE A 6 4.50 -16.21 9.20
C ILE A 6 4.61 -15.41 7.90
N LEU A 7 4.70 -16.11 6.75
CA LEU A 7 4.72 -15.46 5.42
C LEU A 7 3.46 -14.63 5.15
N ALA A 8 2.28 -15.15 5.54
CA ALA A 8 1.02 -14.45 5.34
C ALA A 8 0.88 -13.19 6.21
N THR A 9 1.44 -13.19 7.43
CA THR A 9 1.45 -12.00 8.29
C THR A 9 2.44 -10.95 7.80
N PHE A 10 3.64 -11.36 7.38
CA PHE A 10 4.66 -10.46 6.85
C PHE A 10 4.16 -9.67 5.64
N ASN A 11 3.56 -10.35 4.65
CA ASN A 11 3.09 -9.71 3.43
C ASN A 11 2.03 -8.62 3.68
N ARG A 12 1.17 -8.77 4.69
CA ARG A 12 0.13 -7.77 5.01
C ARG A 12 0.72 -6.48 5.52
N TRP A 13 1.71 -6.57 6.41
CA TRP A 13 2.38 -5.40 6.95
C TRP A 13 3.18 -4.67 5.88
N VAL A 14 3.87 -5.39 5.00
CA VAL A 14 4.60 -4.78 3.88
C VAL A 14 3.66 -3.98 2.98
N VAL A 15 2.54 -4.57 2.56
CA VAL A 15 1.56 -3.88 1.70
C VAL A 15 0.92 -2.68 2.42
N THR A 16 0.60 -2.82 3.71
CA THR A 16 -0.01 -1.73 4.49
C THR A 16 0.98 -0.57 4.68
N ILE A 17 2.24 -0.86 5.00
CA ILE A 17 3.29 0.15 5.13
C ILE A 17 3.52 0.86 3.79
N LEU A 18 3.59 0.10 2.70
CA LEU A 18 3.75 0.67 1.36
C LEU A 18 2.58 1.58 0.98
N LEU A 19 1.34 1.16 1.26
CA LEU A 19 0.16 1.97 1.02
C LEU A 19 0.20 3.27 1.82
N VAL A 20 0.50 3.20 3.12
CA VAL A 20 0.62 4.38 3.99
C VAL A 20 1.71 5.32 3.49
N ALA A 21 2.87 4.79 3.11
CA ALA A 21 3.98 5.59 2.57
C ALA A 21 3.60 6.30 1.27
N LEU A 22 2.94 5.60 0.34
CA LEU A 22 2.48 6.19 -0.92
C LEU A 22 1.39 7.25 -0.71
N THR A 23 0.45 7.01 0.20
CA THR A 23 -0.58 8.00 0.55
C THR A 23 0.04 9.23 1.21
N ALA A 24 0.98 9.04 2.14
CA ALA A 24 1.69 10.15 2.76
C ALA A 24 2.50 10.96 1.74
N ALA A 25 3.18 10.29 0.80
CA ALA A 25 3.88 10.94 -0.30
C ALA A 25 2.93 11.72 -1.21
N TRP A 26 1.77 11.16 -1.55
CA TRP A 26 0.74 11.85 -2.33
C TRP A 26 0.21 13.10 -1.62
N ILE A 27 -0.13 12.99 -0.33
CA ILE A 27 -0.55 14.13 0.48
C ILE A 27 0.56 15.19 0.49
N ALA A 28 1.78 14.82 0.87
CA ALA A 28 2.91 15.75 0.93
C ALA A 28 3.19 16.43 -0.43
N SER A 29 2.96 15.73 -1.54
CA SER A 29 3.17 16.27 -2.89
C SER A 29 2.25 17.44 -3.27
N GLY A 30 1.16 17.66 -2.52
CA GLY A 30 0.30 18.84 -2.70
C GLY A 30 0.90 20.14 -2.16
N TRP A 31 1.93 20.05 -1.31
CA TRP A 31 2.61 21.21 -0.73
C TRP A 31 4.07 21.35 -1.15
N PHE A 32 4.70 20.25 -1.56
CA PHE A 32 6.12 20.19 -1.90
C PHE A 32 6.33 19.35 -3.16
N THR A 33 7.21 19.81 -4.06
CA THR A 33 7.70 18.98 -5.16
C THR A 33 8.83 18.07 -4.68
N PHE A 34 8.71 16.77 -4.93
CA PHE A 34 9.72 15.77 -4.59
C PHE A 34 10.22 15.08 -5.86
N GLY A 35 11.33 15.56 -6.41
CA GLY A 35 12.05 14.87 -7.47
C GLY A 35 12.90 13.72 -6.90
N CYS A 36 12.71 12.50 -7.40
CA CYS A 36 13.66 11.41 -7.15
C CYS A 36 14.09 10.82 -8.48
N VAL A 37 15.09 11.45 -9.08
CA VAL A 37 15.56 11.03 -10.40
C VAL A 37 16.38 9.75 -10.29
N ILE A 38 15.74 8.63 -10.52
CA ILE A 38 16.46 7.35 -10.64
C ILE A 38 16.96 7.26 -12.08
N TYR A 39 18.28 7.38 -12.27
CA TYR A 39 18.87 7.11 -13.57
C TYR A 39 19.08 5.61 -13.73
N TRP A 40 18.46 5.03 -14.75
CA TRP A 40 18.76 3.68 -15.18
C TRP A 40 19.13 3.71 -16.65
N CYS A 41 20.35 3.29 -16.99
CA CYS A 41 20.73 3.04 -18.38
C CYS A 41 20.05 1.74 -18.84
N ILE A 42 18.93 1.86 -19.53
CA ILE A 42 18.17 0.72 -20.07
C ILE A 42 18.80 0.21 -21.39
N SER A 43 19.61 1.03 -22.06
CA SER A 43 20.22 0.70 -23.35
C SER A 43 21.61 1.32 -23.51
N ALA A 44 22.44 0.71 -24.39
CA ALA A 44 23.75 1.24 -24.80
C ALA A 44 23.69 2.69 -25.33
N ASN A 45 22.48 3.13 -25.74
CA ASN A 45 22.21 4.48 -26.23
C ASN A 45 22.05 5.57 -25.15
N LYS A 46 22.34 5.29 -23.87
CA LYS A 46 22.32 6.29 -22.77
C LYS A 46 20.98 7.00 -22.59
N GLU A 47 19.87 6.37 -22.97
CA GLU A 47 18.54 6.88 -22.64
C GLU A 47 18.35 6.81 -21.13
N LYS A 48 17.79 7.88 -20.56
CA LYS A 48 17.52 8.00 -19.13
C LYS A 48 16.02 8.09 -18.90
N LEU A 49 15.56 7.44 -17.83
CA LEU A 49 14.16 7.43 -17.42
C LEU A 49 13.99 8.09 -16.04
N PRO A 50 14.15 9.43 -15.94
CA PRO A 50 13.81 10.15 -14.72
C PRO A 50 12.37 9.85 -14.27
N LEU A 51 12.26 9.47 -13.00
CA LEU A 51 11.00 9.42 -12.26
C LEU A 51 10.95 10.66 -11.37
N SER A 52 9.82 11.34 -11.30
CA SER A 52 9.66 12.44 -10.33
C SER A 52 8.21 12.55 -9.85
N PHE A 53 8.03 13.25 -8.73
CA PHE A 53 6.73 13.46 -8.09
C PHE A 53 6.54 14.96 -7.85
N SER A 54 5.47 15.54 -8.39
CA SER A 54 5.15 16.96 -8.18
C SER A 54 3.64 17.17 -8.22
N ALA A 55 3.12 18.06 -7.38
CA ALA A 55 1.73 18.54 -7.43
C ALA A 55 0.66 17.41 -7.51
N GLY A 56 0.88 16.29 -6.83
CA GLY A 56 -0.05 15.14 -6.88
C GLY A 56 0.08 14.24 -8.12
N ASN A 57 1.12 14.41 -8.94
CA ASN A 57 1.38 13.61 -10.14
C ASN A 57 2.72 12.88 -10.07
N PHE A 58 2.76 11.71 -10.71
CA PHE A 58 3.99 11.04 -11.12
C PHE A 58 4.36 11.49 -12.52
N TYR A 59 5.64 11.71 -12.74
CA TYR A 59 6.21 12.03 -14.03
C TYR A 59 7.17 10.92 -14.43
N ILE A 60 6.98 10.42 -15.64
CA ILE A 60 7.97 9.63 -16.35
C ILE A 60 8.40 10.49 -17.52
N SER A 61 9.64 10.97 -17.48
CA SER A 61 10.23 11.70 -18.59
C SER A 61 11.17 10.79 -19.36
N LEU A 62 11.09 10.85 -20.69
CA LEU A 62 12.09 10.29 -21.58
C LEU A 62 12.97 11.45 -22.03
N GLU A 63 14.18 11.52 -21.47
CA GLU A 63 15.14 12.57 -21.78
C GLU A 63 16.31 11.99 -22.59
N GLN A 64 16.51 12.52 -23.79
CA GLN A 64 17.74 12.28 -24.56
C GLN A 64 18.82 13.21 -24.04
N THR A 65 19.64 12.73 -23.10
CA THR A 65 20.72 13.56 -22.57
C THR A 65 21.84 13.72 -23.61
N THR A 66 22.06 14.96 -24.05
CA THR A 66 23.21 15.34 -24.88
C THR A 66 24.48 15.65 -24.06
N GLY A 67 24.38 15.73 -22.72
CA GLY A 67 25.47 16.09 -21.81
C GLY A 67 26.08 14.93 -20.99
N LYS A 68 27.36 15.08 -20.61
CA LYS A 68 28.06 14.21 -19.63
C LYS A 68 27.56 14.52 -18.22
N TRP A 69 26.65 13.71 -17.69
CA TRP A 69 26.26 13.79 -16.27
C TRP A 69 27.21 12.94 -15.39
N PRO A 70 27.54 13.39 -14.18
CA PRO A 70 28.65 12.83 -13.38
C PRO A 70 28.39 11.47 -12.69
N SER A 71 27.20 10.87 -12.74
CA SER A 71 26.97 9.55 -12.13
C SER A 71 25.71 8.84 -12.65
N ASN A 72 25.68 7.50 -12.52
CA ASN A 72 24.53 6.65 -12.83
C ASN A 72 23.39 6.75 -11.79
N PHE A 73 23.54 7.57 -10.75
CA PHE A 73 22.54 7.78 -9.70
C PHE A 73 22.73 9.16 -9.07
N GLY A 74 21.64 9.90 -8.88
CA GLY A 74 21.66 11.20 -8.22
C GLY A 74 20.25 11.60 -7.83
N VAL A 75 20.05 12.04 -6.58
CA VAL A 75 18.78 12.58 -6.12
C VAL A 75 18.85 14.09 -6.28
N LEU A 76 18.09 14.64 -7.23
CA LEU A 76 17.95 16.07 -7.40
C LEU A 76 16.72 16.56 -6.62
N TRP A 77 16.95 17.48 -5.70
CA TRP A 77 15.89 18.17 -4.97
C TRP A 77 15.66 19.52 -5.62
N GLU A 78 14.57 19.63 -6.37
CA GLU A 78 14.11 20.91 -6.93
C GLU A 78 12.80 21.29 -6.22
N GLY A 79 12.94 22.14 -5.21
CA GLY A 79 11.82 22.59 -4.38
C GLY A 79 11.04 23.68 -5.09
N GLN A 80 10.18 23.30 -6.05
CA GLN A 80 9.19 24.22 -6.59
C GLN A 80 7.93 24.17 -5.71
N ARG A 81 7.39 25.34 -5.35
CA ARG A 81 6.15 25.43 -4.57
C ARG A 81 5.00 25.66 -5.53
N ASP A 82 4.49 24.58 -6.09
CA ASP A 82 3.29 24.65 -6.93
C ASP A 82 2.05 24.67 -6.03
N SER A 83 1.22 25.71 -6.16
CA SER A 83 0.01 25.85 -5.36
C SER A 83 -1.18 25.14 -6.02
N GLY A 84 -1.33 23.84 -5.79
CA GLY A 84 -2.55 23.11 -6.19
C GLY A 84 -2.36 21.62 -6.36
N PHE A 85 -3.45 20.86 -6.15
CA PHE A 85 -3.56 19.48 -6.61
C PHE A 85 -4.10 19.48 -8.03
N ASP A 86 -3.31 19.02 -8.99
CA ASP A 86 -3.82 18.73 -10.32
C ASP A 86 -4.63 17.43 -10.25
N LEU A 87 -5.96 17.57 -10.19
CA LEU A 87 -6.88 16.44 -10.16
C LEU A 87 -7.18 15.88 -11.56
N LEU A 88 -6.72 16.54 -12.62
CA LEU A 88 -6.99 16.13 -13.99
C LEU A 88 -6.09 14.97 -14.44
N PRO A 89 -6.66 13.92 -15.06
CA PRO A 89 -6.06 12.58 -15.07
C PRO A 89 -4.91 12.37 -16.05
N LEU A 90 -4.66 13.28 -16.98
CA LEU A 90 -3.59 13.12 -17.96
C LEU A 90 -3.32 14.46 -18.65
N THR A 91 -2.14 15.05 -18.43
CA THR A 91 -1.69 16.17 -19.25
C THR A 91 -0.51 15.73 -20.09
N TRP A 92 -0.56 16.04 -21.39
CA TRP A 92 0.56 15.85 -22.29
C TRP A 92 1.27 17.18 -22.41
N ASN A 93 2.35 17.35 -21.65
CA ASN A 93 3.17 18.54 -21.74
C ASN A 93 4.36 18.28 -22.66
N TYR A 94 4.42 19.03 -23.76
CA TYR A 94 5.52 19.01 -24.70
C TYR A 94 6.34 20.29 -24.53
N SER A 95 7.58 20.17 -24.04
CA SER A 95 8.51 21.29 -23.92
C SER A 95 9.57 21.21 -25.02
N ASN A 96 9.58 22.21 -25.90
CA ASN A 96 10.53 22.31 -27.01
C ASN A 96 11.97 22.61 -26.56
N GLN A 97 12.17 23.10 -25.34
CA GLN A 97 13.51 23.53 -24.90
C GLN A 97 14.46 22.35 -24.63
N TYR A 98 13.94 21.13 -24.36
CA TYR A 98 14.75 19.96 -24.01
C TYR A 98 14.33 18.65 -24.69
N PHE A 99 13.42 18.67 -25.67
CA PHE A 99 12.86 17.46 -26.30
C PHE A 99 12.40 16.39 -25.27
N THR A 100 11.91 16.83 -24.10
CA THR A 100 11.42 15.93 -23.06
C THR A 100 9.98 15.54 -23.35
N LYS A 101 9.74 14.24 -23.53
CA LYS A 101 8.38 13.69 -23.60
C LYS A 101 7.99 13.19 -22.21
N ASN A 102 7.07 13.90 -21.56
CA ASN A 102 6.61 13.57 -20.23
C ASN A 102 5.27 12.84 -20.31
N ILE A 103 5.19 11.69 -19.66
CA ILE A 103 3.93 11.01 -19.36
C ILE A 103 3.64 11.28 -17.90
N THR A 104 2.54 11.98 -17.62
CA THR A 104 2.07 12.25 -16.26
C THR A 104 0.90 11.35 -15.91
N PHE A 105 0.89 10.78 -14.72
CA PHE A 105 -0.31 10.12 -14.19
C PHE A 105 -0.54 10.55 -12.75
N PRO A 106 -1.82 10.65 -12.32
CA PRO A 106 -2.13 11.06 -10.97
C PRO A 106 -1.58 10.09 -9.92
N ALA A 107 -0.91 10.63 -8.90
CA ALA A 107 -0.29 9.85 -7.85
C ALA A 107 -1.28 9.21 -6.87
N TRP A 108 -2.58 9.51 -6.98
CA TRP A 108 -3.63 8.80 -6.26
C TRP A 108 -3.96 7.42 -6.87
N ILE A 109 -3.58 7.14 -8.12
CA ILE A 109 -3.87 5.86 -8.78
C ILE A 109 -3.13 4.69 -8.10
N PRO A 110 -1.80 4.73 -7.85
CA PRO A 110 -1.11 3.61 -7.19
C PRO A 110 -1.65 3.27 -5.79
N PRO A 111 -1.92 4.25 -4.90
CA PRO A 111 -2.63 3.99 -3.63
C PRO A 111 -3.97 3.30 -3.84
N LEU A 112 -4.83 3.77 -4.75
CA LEU A 112 -6.14 3.13 -5.00
C LEU A 112 -6.00 1.68 -5.47
N LEU A 113 -5.03 1.39 -6.34
CA LEU A 113 -4.76 0.01 -6.79
C LEU A 113 -4.31 -0.89 -5.64
N LEU A 114 -3.62 -0.35 -4.64
CA LEU A 114 -3.19 -1.09 -3.45
C LEU A 114 -4.29 -1.21 -2.37
N VAL A 115 -5.26 -0.29 -2.33
CA VAL A 115 -6.37 -0.33 -1.37
C VAL A 115 -7.21 -1.60 -1.53
N ILE A 116 -7.55 -1.99 -2.76
CA ILE A 116 -8.41 -3.16 -3.02
C ILE A 116 -7.81 -4.46 -2.44
N PRO A 117 -6.58 -4.89 -2.82
CA PRO A 117 -5.99 -6.10 -2.25
C PRO A 117 -5.77 -5.98 -0.75
N THR A 118 -5.46 -4.78 -0.23
CA THR A 118 -5.32 -4.55 1.22
C THR A 118 -6.65 -4.83 1.94
N ILE A 119 -7.77 -4.28 1.46
CA ILE A 119 -9.11 -4.52 2.03
C ILE A 119 -9.46 -6.00 1.97
N LEU A 120 -9.25 -6.67 0.83
CA LEU A 120 -9.55 -8.09 0.68
C LEU A 120 -8.72 -8.97 1.64
N MET A 121 -7.43 -8.67 1.79
CA MET A 121 -6.55 -9.37 2.72
C MET A 121 -6.98 -9.18 4.19
N TRP A 122 -7.32 -7.95 4.58
CA TRP A 122 -7.77 -7.66 5.94
C TRP A 122 -9.16 -8.23 6.22
N ARG A 123 -10.09 -8.15 5.26
CA ARG A 123 -11.42 -8.77 5.37
C ARG A 123 -11.32 -10.27 5.58
N SER A 124 -10.50 -10.96 4.77
CA SER A 124 -10.25 -12.39 4.96
C SER A 124 -9.64 -12.70 6.33
N TYR A 125 -8.73 -11.84 6.82
CA TYR A 125 -8.17 -12.01 8.16
C TYR A 125 -9.21 -11.86 9.27
N PHE A 126 -10.09 -10.86 9.19
CA PHE A 126 -11.11 -10.64 10.21
C PHE A 126 -12.19 -11.72 10.19
N ILE A 127 -12.62 -12.17 9.01
CA ILE A 127 -13.61 -13.24 8.86
C ILE A 127 -13.04 -14.58 9.33
N ASN A 128 -11.78 -14.88 9.01
CA ASN A 128 -11.15 -16.15 9.39
C ASN A 128 -10.39 -16.06 10.72
N ARG A 129 -10.53 -14.97 11.49
CA ARG A 129 -9.90 -14.88 12.80
C ARG A 129 -10.57 -15.94 13.66
N PRO A 130 -9.83 -16.95 14.17
CA PRO A 130 -10.43 -17.93 15.05
C PRO A 130 -11.07 -17.17 16.20
N HIS A 131 -12.37 -17.38 16.40
CA HIS A 131 -13.08 -16.82 17.54
C HIS A 131 -12.28 -17.18 18.80
N LYS A 132 -12.09 -16.21 19.69
CA LYS A 132 -11.39 -16.48 20.94
C LYS A 132 -12.13 -17.65 21.62
N PRO A 133 -11.42 -18.71 22.03
CA PRO A 133 -12.05 -19.77 22.79
C PRO A 133 -12.74 -19.16 24.01
N GLY A 134 -14.01 -19.51 24.22
CA GLY A 134 -14.84 -18.87 25.24
C GLY A 134 -15.70 -17.69 24.75
N THR A 135 -15.81 -17.44 23.44
CA THR A 135 -16.80 -16.48 22.90
C THR A 135 -17.79 -17.16 21.96
N CYS A 136 -19.05 -16.71 21.96
CA CYS A 136 -20.06 -17.20 21.03
C CYS A 136 -19.67 -16.87 19.59
N SER A 137 -19.65 -17.87 18.69
CA SER A 137 -19.28 -17.69 17.28
C SER A 137 -20.24 -16.79 16.49
N LYS A 138 -21.48 -16.63 16.97
CA LYS A 138 -22.52 -15.86 16.26
C LYS A 138 -22.57 -14.39 16.68
N CYS A 139 -22.53 -14.10 17.98
CA CYS A 139 -22.67 -12.74 18.51
C CYS A 139 -21.41 -12.19 19.18
N GLY A 140 -20.42 -13.04 19.51
CA GLY A 140 -19.20 -12.62 20.20
C GLY A 140 -19.31 -12.47 21.72
N TYR A 141 -20.45 -12.82 22.33
CA TYR A 141 -20.63 -12.78 23.79
C TYR A 141 -19.63 -13.72 24.50
N ASP A 142 -19.09 -13.27 25.62
CA ASP A 142 -18.16 -14.07 26.45
C ASP A 142 -18.93 -15.15 27.22
N ILE A 143 -18.69 -16.42 26.86
CA ILE A 143 -19.35 -17.60 27.44
C ILE A 143 -18.47 -18.31 28.47
N THR A 144 -17.34 -17.74 28.87
CA THR A 144 -16.42 -18.37 29.85
C THR A 144 -17.05 -18.57 31.24
N GLY A 145 -18.12 -17.85 31.56
CA GLY A 145 -18.88 -18.00 32.82
C GLY A 145 -20.19 -18.79 32.71
N LEU A 146 -20.60 -19.24 31.53
CA LEU A 146 -21.86 -19.99 31.36
C LEU A 146 -21.68 -21.49 31.62
N VAL A 147 -22.66 -22.09 32.29
CA VAL A 147 -22.69 -23.53 32.54
C VAL A 147 -22.89 -24.26 31.21
N SER A 148 -22.24 -25.41 31.05
CA SER A 148 -21.90 -26.07 29.78
C SER A 148 -23.04 -26.54 28.86
N LYS A 149 -24.28 -26.15 29.11
CA LYS A 149 -25.47 -26.53 28.34
C LYS A 149 -26.44 -25.39 28.06
N GLU A 150 -26.18 -24.19 28.55
CA GLU A 150 -27.10 -23.08 28.36
C GLU A 150 -26.89 -22.42 26.99
N ALA A 151 -27.98 -22.03 26.35
CA ALA A 151 -27.92 -21.25 25.11
C ALA A 151 -27.37 -19.84 25.40
N CYS A 152 -26.75 -19.22 24.40
CA CYS A 152 -26.26 -17.85 24.56
C CYS A 152 -27.42 -16.89 24.88
N PRO A 153 -27.34 -16.07 25.95
CA PRO A 153 -28.45 -15.21 26.37
C PRO A 153 -28.79 -14.13 25.34
N GLU A 154 -27.81 -13.71 24.54
CA GLU A 154 -27.99 -12.67 23.51
C GLU A 154 -28.63 -13.21 22.23
N CYS A 155 -28.19 -14.38 21.75
CA CYS A 155 -28.56 -14.87 20.41
C CYS A 155 -29.28 -16.22 20.40
N GLY A 156 -29.50 -16.84 21.56
CA GLY A 156 -30.16 -18.14 21.73
C GLY A 156 -29.41 -19.31 21.09
N THR A 157 -28.19 -19.11 20.59
CA THR A 157 -27.44 -20.18 19.92
C THR A 157 -26.88 -21.13 20.97
N ALA A 158 -27.25 -22.40 20.89
CA ALA A 158 -26.66 -23.44 21.69
C ALA A 158 -25.19 -23.63 21.28
N PHE A 159 -24.30 -23.71 22.26
CA PHE A 159 -22.89 -24.01 22.05
C PHE A 159 -22.52 -25.28 22.79
N GLU A 160 -21.79 -26.16 22.11
CA GLU A 160 -21.28 -27.37 22.73
C GLU A 160 -19.94 -27.03 23.41
N VAL A 161 -19.85 -27.22 24.73
CA VAL A 161 -18.57 -27.06 25.41
C VAL A 161 -17.64 -28.14 24.91
N ALA A 162 -16.59 -27.72 24.20
CA ALA A 162 -15.55 -28.62 23.75
C ALA A 162 -15.05 -29.43 24.95
N LYS A 163 -15.21 -30.76 24.91
CA LYS A 163 -14.72 -31.65 25.95
C LYS A 163 -13.27 -31.27 26.27
N PRO A 164 -12.90 -31.10 27.55
CA PRO A 164 -11.52 -30.80 27.90
C PRO A 164 -10.64 -31.90 27.31
N GLN A 165 -9.76 -31.52 26.37
CA GLN A 165 -8.80 -32.46 25.82
C GLN A 165 -7.77 -32.73 26.90
N VAL A 166 -7.95 -33.84 27.61
CA VAL A 166 -6.95 -34.35 28.55
C VAL A 166 -5.71 -34.66 27.72
N ARG A 167 -4.71 -33.77 27.78
CA ARG A 167 -3.39 -34.06 27.21
C ARG A 167 -2.80 -35.20 28.02
N ALA A 168 -2.62 -36.37 27.40
CA ALA A 168 -1.79 -37.42 27.97
C ALA A 168 -0.36 -36.87 28.12
N LEU A 169 0.15 -36.89 29.34
CA LEU A 169 1.52 -36.52 29.70
C LEU A 169 2.48 -37.66 29.40
#